data_AF-A0A2N0NCX2-F1
#
_entry.id   AF-A0A2N0NCX2-F1
#
_cell.length_a   1.000
_cell.length_b   1.000
_cell.length_c   1.000
_cell.angle_alpha   90.00
_cell.angle_beta   90.00
_cell.angle_gamma   90.00
#
_symmetry.space_group_name_H-M   'P 1'
#
loop_
_entity.id
_entity.type
_entity.pdbx_description
1 polymer ?
#
loop_
_entity_poly.entity_id
_entity_poly.type
_entity_poly.pdbx_seq_one_letter_code
_entity_poly.pdbx_strand_id
1 'polypeptide(L)'
;HQSHISSISGPSPTFYHQYGFSRLNYIWSFPGFPAPSLFSYVESCPKLNDNQFTDHCVLFTAFDFSSCFATLAKARLKQKSEQRTVFLYKNLTEDTWDTFSNEVNSRLELYLTTHHSSISSLSALSLDKLWHALKRSILGGAIDSLPFQHDQSPRSNFTND
;
A
#
# COMPACT_ATOMS: atom_id res chain seq x y z
N HIS A 1 -15.40 6.74 -15.48
CA HIS A 1 -14.91 7.99 -14.88
C HIS A 1 -13.52 8.26 -15.45
N GLN A 2 -13.41 9.10 -16.48
CA GLN A 2 -12.12 9.48 -17.08
C GLN A 2 -11.45 10.52 -16.17
N SER A 3 -10.28 10.20 -15.62
CA SER A 3 -9.43 11.20 -14.99
C SER A 3 -8.84 12.07 -16.09
N HIS A 4 -9.46 13.23 -16.31
CA HIS A 4 -8.93 14.27 -17.18
C HIS A 4 -7.69 14.90 -16.51
N ILE A 5 -6.50 14.41 -16.89
CA ILE A 5 -5.28 15.19 -16.79
C ILE A 5 -5.02 15.74 -18.19
N SER A 6 -5.47 16.97 -18.42
CA SER A 6 -5.09 17.77 -19.58
C SER A 6 -3.64 18.22 -19.42
N SER A 7 -2.71 17.38 -19.84
CA SER A 7 -1.32 17.78 -20.15
C SER A 7 -1.22 18.00 -21.65
N ILE A 8 -0.82 19.21 -22.06
CA ILE A 8 -0.60 19.62 -23.46
C ILE A 8 0.53 18.81 -24.11
N SER A 9 1.39 18.17 -23.32
CA SER A 9 2.33 17.14 -23.78
C SER A 9 1.79 15.75 -23.50
N GLY A 10 1.96 14.82 -24.45
CA GLY A 10 1.66 13.41 -24.25
C GLY A 10 2.38 12.78 -23.06
N PRO A 11 2.08 11.51 -22.72
CA PRO A 11 2.61 10.87 -21.52
C PRO A 11 4.14 10.73 -21.56
N SER A 12 4.80 10.94 -20.41
CA SER A 12 6.27 10.86 -20.28
C SER A 12 6.84 9.54 -20.80
N PRO A 13 8.03 9.53 -21.42
CA PRO A 13 8.69 8.29 -21.81
C PRO A 13 9.06 7.45 -20.59
N THR A 14 9.09 6.14 -20.78
CA THR A 14 9.42 5.17 -19.71
C THR A 14 10.68 4.36 -20.03
N PHE A 15 11.33 4.67 -21.15
CA PHE A 15 12.50 3.99 -21.66
C PHE A 15 13.39 5.01 -22.38
N TYR A 16 14.68 5.01 -22.06
CA TYR A 16 15.68 5.91 -22.61
C TYR A 16 16.85 5.10 -23.15
N HIS A 17 17.13 5.25 -24.45
CA HIS A 17 18.24 4.59 -25.11
C HIS A 17 19.14 5.63 -25.78
N GLN A 18 20.29 5.18 -26.28
CA GLN A 18 21.31 6.05 -26.88
C GLN A 18 20.79 6.99 -27.99
N TYR A 19 19.69 6.60 -28.65
CA TYR A 19 19.14 7.32 -29.82
C TYR A 19 17.80 8.00 -29.55
N GLY A 20 17.33 8.05 -28.31
CA GLY A 20 16.09 8.72 -27.98
C GLY A 20 15.34 8.12 -26.80
N PHE A 21 14.05 8.39 -26.78
CA PHE A 21 13.15 7.99 -25.70
C PHE A 21 11.85 7.44 -26.28
N SER A 22 11.29 6.45 -25.60
CA SER A 22 10.01 5.86 -25.98
C SER A 22 9.19 5.50 -24.75
N ARG A 23 7.89 5.28 -24.97
CA ARG A 23 6.98 4.80 -23.93
C ARG A 23 6.63 3.35 -24.20
N LEU A 24 7.26 2.45 -23.44
CA LEU A 24 7.10 1.00 -23.57
C LEU A 24 6.37 0.38 -22.37
N ASN A 25 6.39 1.03 -21.21
CA ASN A 25 5.79 0.52 -19.98
C ASN A 25 4.43 1.18 -19.77
N TYR A 26 3.42 0.35 -19.51
CA TYR A 26 2.05 0.80 -19.27
C TYR A 26 1.41 -0.01 -18.16
N ILE A 27 0.58 0.65 -17.37
CA ILE A 27 -0.33 0.01 -16.42
C ILE A 27 -1.73 0.10 -17.00
N TRP A 28 -2.39 -1.05 -17.13
CA TRP A 28 -3.73 -1.16 -17.71
C TRP A 28 -4.64 -1.72 -16.63
N SER A 29 -5.83 -1.16 -16.51
CA SER A 29 -6.88 -1.68 -15.62
C SER A 29 -8.11 -2.01 -16.43
N PHE A 30 -8.84 -3.04 -16.00
CA PHE A 30 -10.15 -3.38 -16.57
C PHE A 30 -11.13 -2.19 -16.44
N PRO A 31 -12.03 -1.91 -17.41
CA PRO A 31 -12.97 -0.79 -17.31
C PRO A 31 -13.88 -0.80 -16.07
N GLY A 32 -14.18 -1.99 -15.53
CA GLY A 32 -14.91 -2.15 -14.27
C GLY A 32 -14.01 -2.38 -13.05
N PHE A 33 -12.73 -2.02 -13.11
CA PHE A 33 -11.84 -2.13 -11.96
C PHE A 33 -12.36 -1.23 -10.82
N PRO A 34 -12.62 -1.79 -9.62
CA PRO A 34 -13.40 -1.11 -8.59
C PRO A 34 -12.64 -0.01 -7.82
N ALA A 35 -11.37 0.22 -8.16
CA ALA A 35 -10.51 1.23 -7.55
C ALA A 35 -10.08 2.27 -8.61
N PRO A 36 -10.59 3.51 -8.58
CA PRO A 36 -10.16 4.53 -9.54
C PRO A 36 -8.68 4.91 -9.33
N SER A 37 -7.99 5.23 -10.42
CA SER A 37 -6.62 5.76 -10.36
C SER A 37 -6.64 7.19 -9.83
N LEU A 38 -5.82 7.48 -8.82
CA LEU A 38 -5.64 8.82 -8.24
C LEU A 38 -4.65 9.64 -9.04
N PHE A 39 -3.45 9.09 -9.26
CA PHE A 39 -2.38 9.72 -10.02
C PHE A 39 -1.42 8.67 -10.58
N SER A 40 -0.71 9.05 -11.62
CA SER A 40 0.38 8.27 -12.21
C SER A 40 1.59 9.16 -12.44
N TYR A 41 2.78 8.65 -12.16
CA TYR A 41 4.03 9.37 -12.42
C TYR A 41 5.12 8.41 -12.91
N VAL A 42 6.09 8.97 -13.63
CA VAL A 42 7.26 8.25 -14.12
C VAL A 42 8.50 8.80 -13.43
N GLU A 43 9.31 7.93 -12.86
CA GLU A 43 10.53 8.32 -12.15
C GLU A 43 11.73 7.50 -12.65
N SER A 44 12.88 8.18 -12.75
CA SER A 44 14.12 7.50 -13.12
C SER A 44 14.62 6.66 -11.95
N CYS A 45 15.09 5.46 -12.24
CA CYS A 45 15.69 4.60 -11.23
C CYS A 45 16.95 5.24 -10.64
N PRO A 46 17.19 5.13 -9.31
CA PRO A 46 18.41 5.62 -8.70
C PRO A 46 19.62 4.89 -9.28
N LYS A 47 20.77 5.59 -9.35
CA LYS A 47 22.01 4.99 -9.81
C LYS A 47 22.50 3.93 -8.82
N LEU A 48 23.06 2.83 -9.34
CA LEU A 48 23.75 1.82 -8.56
C LEU A 48 25.24 1.92 -8.88
N ASN A 49 26.08 2.21 -7.88
CA ASN A 49 27.53 2.43 -8.04
C ASN A 49 27.84 3.48 -9.12
N ASP A 50 27.19 4.65 -9.05
CA ASP A 50 27.28 5.78 -9.99
C ASP A 50 26.87 5.50 -11.45
N ASN A 51 26.45 4.27 -11.75
CA ASN A 51 25.97 3.87 -13.05
C ASN A 51 24.45 3.76 -13.04
N GLN A 52 23.84 4.14 -14.16
CA GLN A 52 22.43 3.89 -14.38
C GLN A 52 22.24 2.36 -14.53
N PHE A 53 21.52 1.73 -13.60
CA PHE A 53 21.37 0.27 -13.62
C PHE A 53 20.37 -0.22 -14.66
N THR A 54 19.50 0.68 -15.16
CA THR A 54 18.49 0.38 -16.18
C THR A 54 18.15 1.61 -17.02
N ASP A 55 17.94 1.37 -18.30
CA ASP A 55 17.38 2.28 -19.29
C ASP A 55 15.87 2.48 -19.16
N HIS A 56 15.19 1.72 -18.28
CA HIS A 56 13.78 1.91 -17.95
C HIS A 56 13.58 2.91 -16.81
N CYS A 57 12.46 3.63 -16.85
CA CYS A 57 11.93 4.39 -15.72
C CYS A 57 10.81 3.61 -15.03
N VAL A 58 10.68 3.82 -13.72
CA VAL A 58 9.60 3.24 -12.93
C VAL A 58 8.32 4.00 -13.21
N LEU A 59 7.27 3.27 -13.61
CA LEU A 59 5.92 3.80 -13.73
C LEU A 59 5.16 3.48 -12.44
N PHE A 60 4.79 4.53 -11.72
CA PHE A 60 3.97 4.42 -10.52
C PHE A 60 2.55 4.84 -10.83
N THR A 61 1.59 4.13 -10.22
CA THR A 61 0.20 4.58 -10.18
C THR A 61 -0.38 4.28 -8.81
N ALA A 62 -1.10 5.25 -8.25
CA ALA A 62 -1.86 5.06 -7.03
C ALA A 62 -3.33 4.83 -7.38
N PHE A 63 -3.96 3.83 -6.76
CA PHE A 63 -5.38 3.57 -6.88
C PHE A 63 -6.08 3.82 -5.54
N ASP A 64 -7.28 4.38 -5.60
CA ASP A 64 -8.12 4.54 -4.43
C ASP A 64 -8.95 3.28 -4.19
N PHE A 65 -8.64 2.55 -3.14
CA PHE A 65 -9.41 1.39 -2.69
C PHE A 65 -10.44 1.74 -1.62
N SER A 66 -10.72 3.02 -1.37
CA SER A 66 -11.70 3.46 -0.36
C SER A 66 -13.10 2.87 -0.58
N SER A 67 -13.48 2.63 -1.84
CA SER A 67 -14.73 1.95 -2.24
C SER A 67 -14.62 0.42 -2.28
N CYS A 68 -13.40 -0.12 -2.29
CA CYS A 68 -13.12 -1.55 -2.37
C CYS A 68 -13.18 -2.20 -1.00
N PHE A 69 -14.40 -2.50 -0.55
CA PHE A 69 -14.60 -3.26 0.68
C PHE A 69 -14.50 -4.76 0.37
N ALA A 70 -13.65 -5.47 1.11
CA ALA A 70 -13.77 -6.92 1.19
C ALA A 70 -15.11 -7.23 1.89
N THR A 71 -16.15 -7.51 1.11
CA THR A 71 -17.44 -7.94 1.65
C THR A 71 -17.27 -9.36 2.18
N LEU A 72 -16.82 -9.51 3.42
CA LEU A 72 -16.90 -10.79 4.12
C LEU A 72 -18.38 -11.18 4.21
N ALA A 73 -18.69 -12.41 3.79
CA ALA A 73 -20.06 -12.90 3.82
C ALA A 73 -20.64 -12.75 5.24
N LYS A 74 -21.85 -12.20 5.37
CA LYS A 74 -22.53 -12.00 6.68
C LYS A 74 -22.56 -13.27 7.53
N ALA A 75 -22.70 -14.44 6.90
CA ALA A 75 -22.66 -15.74 7.56
C ALA A 75 -21.31 -16.00 8.27
N ARG A 76 -20.19 -15.67 7.61
CA ARG A 76 -18.84 -15.81 8.19
C ARG A 76 -18.63 -14.86 9.37
N LEU A 77 -19.03 -13.59 9.22
CA LEU A 77 -18.93 -12.60 10.29
C LEU A 77 -19.70 -13.05 11.53
N LYS A 78 -20.92 -13.58 11.35
CA LYS A 78 -21.75 -14.11 12.43
C LYS A 78 -21.16 -15.38 13.06
N GLN A 79 -20.65 -16.32 12.24
CA GLN A 79 -20.05 -17.56 12.73
C GLN A 79 -18.79 -17.31 13.57
N LYS A 80 -18.00 -16.31 13.21
CA LYS A 80 -16.73 -16.00 13.90
C LYS A 80 -16.83 -14.88 14.92
N SER A 81 -18.00 -14.27 15.08
CA SER A 81 -18.18 -13.03 15.86
C SER A 81 -17.17 -11.93 15.47
N GLU A 82 -16.77 -11.90 14.19
CA GLU A 82 -15.80 -10.94 13.65
C GLU A 82 -16.51 -9.58 13.42
N GLN A 83 -16.02 -8.52 14.08
CA GLN A 83 -16.49 -7.14 13.89
C GLN A 83 -15.41 -6.32 13.18
N ARG A 84 -15.83 -5.30 12.43
CA ARG A 84 -14.88 -4.38 11.80
C ARG A 84 -14.25 -3.50 12.89
N THR A 85 -12.92 -3.52 12.95
CA THR A 85 -12.14 -2.56 13.76
C THR A 85 -11.81 -1.34 12.93
N VAL A 86 -12.17 -0.16 13.42
CA VAL A 86 -11.85 1.13 12.81
C VAL A 86 -10.90 1.87 13.74
N PHE A 87 -9.65 2.05 13.30
CA PHE A 87 -8.65 2.83 14.04
C PHE A 87 -8.89 4.34 13.87
N LEU A 88 -8.86 5.06 14.98
CA LEU A 88 -9.10 6.50 15.02
C LEU A 88 -7.76 7.23 15.03
N TYR A 89 -7.36 7.83 13.92
CA TYR A 89 -6.04 8.47 13.77
C TYR A 89 -6.06 10.01 13.71
N LYS A 90 -7.24 10.63 13.56
CA LYS A 90 -7.35 12.07 13.26
C LYS A 90 -6.93 13.03 14.40
N ASN A 91 -6.81 12.55 15.64
CA ASN A 91 -6.52 13.38 16.82
C ASN A 91 -5.56 12.69 17.80
N LEU A 92 -4.57 11.95 17.28
CA LEU A 92 -3.60 11.27 18.14
C LEU A 92 -2.59 12.26 18.71
N THR A 93 -2.17 12.02 19.95
CA THR A 93 -1.06 12.74 20.57
C THR A 93 0.27 12.21 20.04
N GLU A 94 1.34 13.01 20.15
CA GLU A 94 2.70 12.61 19.78
C GLU A 94 3.13 11.33 20.53
N ASP A 95 2.87 11.27 21.84
CA ASP A 95 3.13 10.09 22.67
C ASP A 95 2.46 8.81 22.14
N THR A 96 1.23 8.93 21.61
CA THR A 96 0.51 7.79 21.03
C THR A 96 1.14 7.35 19.70
N TRP A 97 1.61 8.31 18.88
CA TRP A 97 2.33 8.01 17.65
C TRP A 97 3.69 7.35 17.92
N ASP A 98 4.41 7.82 18.93
CA ASP A 98 5.67 7.21 19.35
C ASP A 98 5.46 5.80 19.87
N THR A 99 4.43 5.59 20.69
CA THR A 99 4.05 4.26 21.17
C THR A 99 3.73 3.32 20.01
N PHE A 100 2.95 3.78 19.02
CA PHE A 100 2.65 3.01 17.82
C PHE A 100 3.91 2.67 17.02
N SER A 101 4.77 3.66 16.77
CA SER A 101 6.01 3.48 16.02
C SER A 101 6.93 2.45 16.69
N ASN A 102 7.10 2.56 18.02
CA ASN A 102 7.90 1.64 18.81
C ASN A 102 7.34 0.21 18.75
N GLU A 103 6.02 0.04 18.84
CA GLU A 103 5.39 -1.27 18.75
C GLU A 103 5.55 -1.90 17.35
N VAL A 104 5.40 -1.11 16.28
CA VAL A 104 5.62 -1.58 14.91
C VAL A 104 7.07 -2.02 14.71
N ASN A 105 8.03 -1.21 15.17
CA ASN A 105 9.45 -1.52 15.05
C ASN A 105 9.81 -2.78 15.85
N SER A 106 9.39 -2.88 17.11
CA SER A 106 9.66 -4.04 17.95
C SER A 106 9.10 -5.33 17.33
N ARG A 107 7.88 -5.30 16.80
CA ARG A 107 7.27 -6.47 16.12
C ARG A 107 8.00 -6.86 14.84
N LEU A 108 8.42 -5.87 14.07
CA LEU A 108 9.16 -6.12 12.83
C LEU A 108 10.53 -6.74 13.14
N GLU A 109 11.26 -6.18 14.10
CA GLU A 109 12.53 -6.72 14.58
C GLU A 109 12.36 -8.14 15.11
N LEU A 110 11.34 -8.39 15.94
CA LEU A 110 11.04 -9.73 16.45
C LEU A 110 10.74 -10.72 15.32
N TYR A 111 9.96 -10.32 14.32
CA TYR A 111 9.66 -11.19 13.18
C TYR A 111 10.92 -11.55 12.40
N LEU A 112 11.76 -10.55 12.10
CA LEU A 112 13.00 -10.72 11.34
C LEU A 112 14.01 -11.59 12.09
N THR A 113 14.21 -11.35 13.39
CA THR A 113 15.13 -12.11 14.24
C THR A 113 14.67 -13.56 14.50
N THR A 114 13.37 -13.80 14.59
CA THR A 114 12.83 -15.16 14.79
C THR A 114 13.00 -16.02 13.55
N HIS A 115 12.86 -15.43 12.36
CA HIS A 115 12.94 -16.18 11.11
C HIS A 115 14.35 -16.21 10.52
N HIS A 116 15.25 -15.31 10.96
CA HIS A 116 16.61 -15.20 10.43
C HIS A 116 17.63 -14.71 11.47
N SER A 117 18.82 -15.29 11.42
CA SER A 117 19.96 -15.00 12.31
C SER A 117 20.61 -13.63 12.09
N SER A 118 20.21 -12.86 11.07
CA SER A 118 20.66 -11.47 10.88
C SER A 118 19.73 -10.64 9.99
N ILE A 119 19.42 -9.42 10.43
CA ILE A 119 18.67 -8.39 9.68
C ILE A 119 19.40 -7.98 8.39
N SER A 120 20.72 -8.16 8.32
CA SER A 120 21.53 -7.86 7.14
C SER A 120 21.26 -8.75 5.92
N SER A 121 20.36 -9.74 6.04
CA SER A 121 19.97 -10.68 4.98
C SER A 121 18.59 -10.39 4.38
N LEU A 122 18.12 -9.13 4.39
CA LEU A 122 16.84 -8.73 3.77
C LEU A 122 16.70 -9.23 2.32
N SER A 123 17.80 -9.35 1.58
CA SER A 123 17.84 -9.91 0.21
C SER A 123 17.55 -11.41 0.13
N ALA A 124 17.66 -12.15 1.24
CA ALA A 124 17.31 -13.56 1.33
C ALA A 124 15.80 -13.80 1.53
N LEU A 125 15.04 -12.74 1.84
CA LEU A 125 13.60 -12.80 1.98
C LEU A 125 12.93 -12.57 0.62
N SER A 126 11.95 -13.41 0.29
CA SER A 126 11.05 -13.07 -0.81
C SER A 126 10.27 -11.81 -0.45
N LEU A 127 9.96 -11.00 -1.47
CA LEU A 127 9.16 -9.79 -1.31
C LEU A 127 7.85 -10.05 -0.58
N ASP A 128 7.23 -11.21 -0.82
CA ASP A 128 6.00 -11.64 -0.14
C ASP A 128 6.17 -11.80 1.38
N LYS A 129 7.31 -12.34 1.83
CA LYS A 129 7.59 -12.51 3.26
C LYS A 129 7.84 -11.17 3.94
N LEU A 130 8.60 -10.28 3.29
CA LEU A 130 8.80 -8.91 3.78
C LEU A 130 7.49 -8.14 3.88
N TRP A 131 6.67 -8.23 2.84
CA TRP A 131 5.36 -7.60 2.81
C TRP A 131 4.43 -8.16 3.88
N HIS A 132 4.46 -9.47 4.10
CA HIS A 132 3.70 -10.11 5.18
C HIS A 132 4.16 -9.64 6.56
N ALA A 133 5.47 -9.58 6.79
CA ALA A 133 6.06 -9.09 8.04
C ALA A 133 5.62 -7.66 8.33
N LEU A 134 5.80 -6.75 7.36
CA LEU A 134 5.43 -5.35 7.48
C LEU A 134 3.94 -5.17 7.80
N LYS A 135 3.05 -5.81 7.03
CA LYS A 135 1.60 -5.74 7.27
C LYS A 135 1.23 -6.21 8.67
N ARG A 136 1.84 -7.31 9.13
CA ARG A 136 1.55 -7.89 10.45
C ARG A 136 2.05 -7.00 11.57
N SER A 137 3.22 -6.39 11.41
CA SER A 137 3.77 -5.43 12.38
C SER A 137 2.91 -4.17 12.48
N ILE A 138 2.54 -3.58 11.34
CA ILE A 138 1.66 -2.39 11.31
C ILE A 138 0.30 -2.68 11.96
N LEU A 139 -0.34 -3.80 11.57
CA LEU A 139 -1.66 -4.13 12.11
C LEU A 139 -1.59 -4.47 13.60
N GLY A 140 -0.57 -5.23 14.02
CA GLY A 140 -0.35 -5.55 15.43
C GLY A 140 -0.09 -4.29 16.26
N GLY A 141 0.81 -3.43 15.79
CA GLY A 141 1.07 -2.15 16.43
C GLY A 141 -0.18 -1.29 16.55
N ALA A 142 -1.00 -1.24 15.51
CA ALA A 142 -2.26 -0.49 15.54
C ALA A 142 -3.23 -1.05 16.60
N ILE A 143 -3.35 -2.37 16.71
CA ILE A 143 -4.23 -3.02 17.70
C ILE A 143 -3.86 -2.64 19.13
N ASP A 144 -2.57 -2.56 19.43
CA ASP A 144 -2.10 -2.40 20.81
C ASP A 144 -1.92 -0.94 21.24
N SER A 145 -1.74 -0.02 20.29
CA SER A 145 -1.38 1.38 20.59
C SER A 145 -2.39 2.41 20.10
N LEU A 146 -3.26 2.08 19.14
CA LEU A 146 -4.21 3.04 18.58
C LEU A 146 -5.61 2.84 19.15
N PRO A 147 -6.33 3.93 19.46
CA PRO A 147 -7.74 3.83 19.80
C PRO A 147 -8.54 3.31 18.61
N PHE A 148 -9.46 2.40 18.86
CA PHE A 148 -10.33 1.84 17.84
C PHE A 148 -11.78 1.71 18.31
N GLN A 149 -12.67 1.62 17.34
CA GLN A 149 -14.08 1.31 17.55
C GLN A 149 -14.45 0.04 16.79
N HIS A 150 -15.32 -0.77 17.39
CA HIS A 150 -15.95 -1.87 16.68
C HIS A 150 -17.27 -1.40 16.08
N ASP A 151 -17.37 -1.44 14.76
CA ASP A 151 -18.60 -1.08 14.07
C ASP A 151 -19.52 -2.31 14.00
N GLN A 152 -20.64 -2.25 14.73
CA GLN A 152 -21.67 -3.30 14.79
C GLN A 152 -22.69 -3.21 13.63
N SER A 153 -22.61 -2.17 12.80
CA SER A 153 -23.64 -1.91 11.79
C SER A 153 -23.47 -2.81 10.55
N PRO A 154 -24.48 -3.61 10.16
CA PRO A 154 -24.56 -4.10 8.79
C PRO A 154 -24.98 -2.92 7.92
N ARG A 155 -24.02 -2.21 7.32
CA ARG A 155 -24.35 -0.95 6.66
C ARG A 155 -25.13 -1.21 5.36
N SER A 156 -26.36 -0.70 5.35
CA SER A 156 -27.20 -0.50 4.18
C SER A 156 -26.44 0.32 3.13
N ASN A 157 -26.71 0.01 1.87
CA ASN A 157 -26.24 0.75 0.72
C ASN A 157 -26.44 2.25 0.96
N PHE A 158 -25.37 3.02 1.00
CA PHE A 158 -25.47 4.45 0.76
C PHE A 158 -25.84 4.59 -0.71
N THR A 159 -27.13 4.79 -0.99
CA THR A 159 -27.57 5.43 -2.22
C THR A 159 -27.11 6.88 -2.12
N ASN A 160 -26.20 7.26 -3.01
CA ASN A 160 -25.91 8.66 -3.26
C ASN A 160 -27.15 9.25 -3.95
N ASP A 161 -27.79 10.22 -3.29
CA ASP A 161 -28.54 11.27 -3.98
C ASP A 161 -27.55 12.30 -4.54
#